data_AF-A0A958YZ37-F1
#
_entry.id   AF-A0A958YZ37-F1
#
_cell.length_a   1.000
_cell.length_b   1.000
_cell.length_c   1.000
_cell.angle_alpha   90.00
_cell.angle_beta   90.00
_cell.angle_gamma   90.00
#
_symmetry.space_group_name_H-M   'P 1'
#
loop_
_entity.id
_entity.type
_entity.pdbx_description
1 polymer ?
#
loop_
_entity_poly.entity_id
_entity_poly.type
_entity_poly.pdbx_seq_one_letter_code
_entity_poly.pdbx_strand_id
1 'polypeptide(L)'
;MTNQTPNAKRQTPNAKLKLSLFFLLFLVITGAFFTCQKEHLTLDDLELNNENKSSIVKTVSARDIPEVMNFIASKSSDYKFLLDDSTTEEGMNRSHEDNLVMTELITDEITQVTNAYQKSNYTFRLIKQSGLDGKYFLNLVVKEYMDTFYLYIVKYVPDTFWLSTHSLTKDLGDYTGMVYFYSDEGIYIAKVTMSNGNATASERHPCDDPEDEDQNDYPDDGNDGGFGGDCEFYWEDPDGDTWDNYPDDGDNVQEVYFVINCSGETGDKSMNEFLRHPCSGSGGSVGGGSSCTNVGTCEAPLQFNQDCECKPLEEIENNVVAVVFEKPPCARLNKLENNDDFKSKLQDLKNKAATDNHETAYILKNNADAGLGYDYSDPIDGPVNNLGVNVSLNNNEQIGGFVHNHNKDDQNRDLSIYSPEDLYALYVWLKAGHISYTTTFFSFVVTNHGTNYALNISDPTAFITFGDLVFNGWGDNDDNNDTAILIDEYEGINNITQTYPNGIKNGNTVAQNELSFMKILSYPGINVGLDLYKSDNNFENWQKVKLNNGQIAYDNPCN
;
A
#
# COMPACT_ATOMS: atom_id res chain seq x y z
N MET A 1 -9.44 -19.49 98.03
CA MET A 1 -9.84 -20.92 97.97
C MET A 1 -11.24 -21.00 97.39
N THR A 2 -11.53 -22.09 96.66
CA THR A 2 -12.78 -22.53 95.99
C THR A 2 -13.28 -21.65 94.82
N ASN A 3 -13.07 -22.01 93.54
CA ASN A 3 -13.52 -23.13 92.68
C ASN A 3 -14.92 -22.95 92.03
N GLN A 4 -14.89 -22.85 90.69
CA GLN A 4 -15.77 -23.43 89.65
C GLN A 4 -17.30 -23.32 89.81
N THR A 5 -18.06 -22.83 88.82
CA THR A 5 -18.31 -23.49 87.52
C THR A 5 -19.01 -22.54 86.52
N PRO A 6 -18.89 -22.76 85.19
CA PRO A 6 -19.43 -21.89 84.15
C PRO A 6 -20.82 -22.32 83.67
N ASN A 7 -21.69 -21.33 83.44
CA ASN A 7 -23.02 -21.51 82.83
C ASN A 7 -22.91 -21.37 81.31
N ALA A 8 -23.08 -22.48 80.58
CA ALA A 8 -23.09 -22.50 79.13
C ALA A 8 -24.38 -21.85 78.59
N LYS A 9 -24.26 -20.65 77.99
CA LYS A 9 -25.33 -20.06 77.19
C LYS A 9 -25.33 -20.67 75.79
N ARG A 10 -26.38 -21.42 75.48
CA ARG A 10 -26.71 -21.99 74.18
C ARG A 10 -26.96 -20.84 73.18
N GLN A 11 -25.99 -20.54 72.32
CA GLN A 11 -26.19 -19.63 71.19
C GLN A 11 -27.08 -20.32 70.15
N THR A 12 -28.29 -19.79 69.98
CA THR A 12 -29.18 -20.14 68.87
C THR A 12 -28.54 -19.65 67.56
N PRO A 13 -28.43 -20.49 66.53
CA PRO A 13 -27.80 -20.11 65.27
C PRO A 13 -28.57 -18.97 64.60
N ASN A 14 -27.84 -17.92 64.23
CA ASN A 14 -28.32 -16.69 63.62
C ASN A 14 -29.17 -16.98 62.38
N ALA A 15 -30.50 -16.85 62.50
CA ALA A 15 -31.45 -16.96 61.40
C ALA A 15 -31.14 -15.97 60.25
N LYS A 16 -30.45 -14.85 60.55
CA LYS A 16 -30.00 -13.88 59.56
C LYS A 16 -28.93 -14.44 58.60
N LEU A 17 -28.07 -15.35 59.05
CA LEU A 17 -27.03 -15.92 58.20
C LEU A 17 -27.62 -16.90 57.18
N LYS A 18 -28.68 -17.63 57.56
CA LYS A 18 -29.36 -18.57 56.66
C LYS A 18 -30.16 -17.87 55.57
N LEU A 19 -30.79 -16.73 55.88
CA LEU A 19 -31.55 -15.97 54.88
C LEU A 19 -30.62 -15.31 53.84
N SER A 20 -29.47 -14.80 54.26
CA SER A 20 -28.49 -14.19 53.35
C SER A 20 -27.85 -15.23 52.44
N LEU A 21 -27.56 -16.43 52.93
CA LEU A 21 -27.00 -17.50 52.11
C LEU A 21 -28.00 -18.01 51.07
N PHE A 22 -29.30 -18.06 51.43
CA PHE A 22 -30.35 -18.47 50.51
C PHE A 22 -30.58 -17.46 49.38
N PHE A 23 -30.50 -16.16 49.68
CA PHE A 23 -30.61 -15.11 48.67
C PHE A 23 -29.42 -15.09 47.70
N LEU A 24 -28.21 -15.35 48.19
CA LEU A 24 -27.01 -15.42 47.37
C LEU A 24 -27.03 -16.66 46.46
N LEU A 25 -27.47 -17.80 46.99
CA LEU A 25 -27.64 -19.01 46.19
C LEU A 25 -28.72 -18.84 45.12
N PHE A 26 -29.82 -18.17 45.44
CA PHE A 26 -30.89 -17.88 44.49
C PHE A 26 -30.40 -16.97 43.36
N LEU A 27 -29.64 -15.91 43.68
CA LEU A 27 -29.04 -15.00 42.69
C LEU A 27 -28.04 -15.71 41.76
N VAL A 28 -27.19 -16.59 42.29
CA VAL A 28 -26.24 -17.38 41.50
C VAL A 28 -26.96 -18.37 40.58
N ILE A 29 -28.02 -19.03 41.09
CA ILE A 29 -28.80 -19.97 40.30
C ILE A 29 -29.60 -19.23 39.21
N THR A 30 -30.24 -18.10 39.52
CA THR A 30 -30.96 -17.32 38.49
C THR A 30 -30.00 -16.70 37.48
N GLY A 31 -28.81 -16.26 37.88
CA GLY A 31 -27.79 -15.74 36.97
C GLY A 31 -27.28 -16.81 35.99
N ALA A 32 -27.14 -18.06 36.44
CA ALA A 32 -26.73 -19.17 35.58
C ALA A 32 -27.80 -19.61 34.56
N PHE A 33 -29.08 -19.31 34.81
CA PHE A 33 -30.16 -19.61 33.85
C PHE A 33 -30.39 -18.50 32.80
N PHE A 34 -29.84 -17.29 33.00
CA PHE A 34 -29.94 -16.19 32.01
C PHE A 34 -28.78 -16.15 31.01
N THR A 35 -27.74 -16.97 31.15
CA THR A 35 -26.58 -16.99 30.23
C THR A 35 -26.55 -18.19 29.28
N CYS A 36 -27.68 -18.89 29.12
CA CYS A 36 -27.77 -20.03 28.22
C CYS A 36 -29.02 -19.94 27.31
N GLN A 37 -29.21 -18.79 26.66
CA GLN A 37 -29.93 -18.81 25.39
C GLN A 37 -28.94 -19.33 24.35
N LYS A 38 -29.20 -20.53 23.85
CA LYS A 38 -28.54 -21.07 22.68
C LYS A 38 -28.98 -20.18 21.52
N GLU A 39 -28.17 -19.20 21.16
CA GLU A 39 -28.39 -18.41 19.94
C GLU A 39 -28.43 -19.40 18.79
N HIS A 40 -29.63 -19.63 18.28
CA HIS A 40 -29.81 -20.32 17.01
C HIS A 40 -29.43 -19.26 15.96
N LEU A 41 -28.14 -19.20 15.61
CA LEU A 41 -27.69 -18.49 14.42
C LEU A 41 -28.50 -19.07 13.25
N THR A 42 -29.40 -18.25 12.71
CA THR A 42 -30.08 -18.57 11.45
C THR A 42 -29.08 -18.42 10.32
N LEU A 43 -29.22 -19.23 9.26
CA LEU A 43 -28.36 -19.11 8.07
C LEU A 43 -28.34 -17.66 7.53
N ASP A 44 -29.48 -16.99 7.63
CA ASP A 44 -29.67 -15.59 7.25
C ASP A 44 -28.79 -14.60 8.06
N ASP A 45 -28.42 -14.90 9.31
CA ASP A 45 -27.52 -14.04 10.12
C ASP A 45 -26.02 -14.25 9.78
N LEU A 46 -25.70 -15.39 9.13
CA LEU A 46 -24.38 -15.67 8.57
C LEU A 46 -24.21 -15.05 7.18
N GLU A 47 -25.27 -15.01 6.36
CA GLU A 47 -25.27 -14.34 5.05
C GLU A 47 -25.22 -12.80 5.19
N LEU A 48 -26.00 -12.20 6.09
CA LEU A 48 -26.04 -10.74 6.25
C LEU A 48 -24.76 -10.11 6.84
N ASN A 49 -23.85 -10.91 7.40
CA ASN A 49 -22.55 -10.46 7.94
C ASN A 49 -21.37 -10.70 6.99
N ASN A 50 -21.59 -11.29 5.82
CA ASN A 50 -20.53 -11.51 4.83
C ASN A 50 -20.40 -10.35 3.83
N GLU A 51 -21.46 -9.57 3.57
CA GLU A 51 -21.47 -8.49 2.57
C GLU A 51 -20.60 -7.25 2.90
N ASN A 52 -19.81 -7.25 3.98
CA ASN A 52 -18.97 -6.10 4.35
C ASN A 52 -17.56 -6.46 4.85
N LYS A 53 -17.07 -7.69 4.62
CA LYS A 53 -15.70 -8.05 5.00
C LYS A 53 -14.71 -7.64 3.92
N SER A 54 -14.58 -6.33 3.73
CA SER A 54 -13.51 -5.75 2.91
C SER A 54 -12.15 -6.19 3.41
N SER A 55 -11.26 -6.48 2.47
CA SER A 55 -9.87 -6.79 2.74
C SER A 55 -9.18 -5.62 3.46
N ILE A 56 -8.40 -5.91 4.51
CA ILE A 56 -7.65 -4.87 5.24
C ILE A 56 -6.24 -4.80 4.68
N VAL A 57 -5.91 -3.70 4.01
CA VAL A 57 -4.56 -3.40 3.50
C VAL A 57 -3.81 -2.49 4.47
N LYS A 58 -2.60 -2.87 4.88
CA LYS A 58 -1.72 -2.02 5.69
C LYS A 58 -0.24 -2.22 5.36
N THR A 59 0.56 -1.20 5.63
CA THR A 59 2.02 -1.31 5.59
C THR A 59 2.52 -1.81 6.95
N VAL A 60 3.39 -2.82 6.94
CA VAL A 60 4.05 -3.37 8.12
C VAL A 60 5.57 -3.39 7.94
N SER A 61 6.31 -3.42 9.04
CA SER A 61 7.76 -3.60 9.04
C SER A 61 8.12 -5.06 9.33
N ALA A 62 9.33 -5.49 8.98
CA ALA A 62 9.80 -6.85 9.30
C ALA A 62 9.77 -7.19 10.82
N ARG A 63 9.76 -6.18 11.70
CA ARG A 63 9.64 -6.39 13.15
C ARG A 63 8.22 -6.76 13.57
N ASP A 64 7.22 -6.40 12.77
CA ASP A 64 5.81 -6.64 13.08
C ASP A 64 5.36 -8.06 12.69
N ILE A 65 6.16 -8.77 11.87
CA ILE A 65 5.82 -10.08 11.30
C ILE A 65 6.97 -11.11 11.41
N PRO A 66 7.52 -11.35 12.62
CA PRO A 66 8.72 -12.17 12.80
C PRO A 66 8.57 -13.62 12.30
N GLU A 67 7.37 -14.20 12.37
CA GLU A 67 7.07 -15.54 11.84
C GLU A 67 7.23 -15.62 10.32
N VAL A 68 6.77 -14.59 9.59
CA VAL A 68 6.91 -14.49 8.13
C VAL A 68 8.39 -14.31 7.77
N MET A 69 9.10 -13.45 8.50
CA MET A 69 10.54 -13.24 8.28
C MET A 69 11.37 -14.51 8.52
N ASN A 70 11.04 -15.27 9.57
CA ASN A 70 11.69 -16.56 9.83
C ASN A 70 11.41 -17.58 8.73
N PHE A 71 10.18 -17.60 8.20
CA PHE A 71 9.83 -18.46 7.07
C PHE A 71 10.63 -18.09 5.82
N ILE A 72 10.70 -16.80 5.46
CA ILE A 72 11.50 -16.33 4.31
C ILE A 72 12.99 -16.66 4.51
N ALA A 73 13.53 -16.44 5.71
CA ALA A 73 14.92 -16.78 6.03
C ALA A 73 15.19 -18.28 5.88
N SER A 74 14.19 -19.15 6.08
CA SER A 74 14.32 -20.60 5.86
C SER A 74 14.34 -20.99 4.37
N LYS A 75 13.90 -20.09 3.49
CA LYS A 75 13.78 -20.30 2.03
C LYS A 75 14.82 -19.54 1.21
N SER A 76 15.63 -18.70 1.84
CA SER A 76 16.58 -17.82 1.18
C SER A 76 17.95 -17.87 1.83
N SER A 77 19.00 -17.47 1.09
CA SER A 77 20.33 -17.27 1.66
C SER A 77 20.51 -15.78 1.94
N ASP A 78 20.39 -15.37 3.21
CA ASP A 78 20.52 -13.95 3.62
C ASP A 78 19.49 -13.05 2.93
N TYR A 79 18.24 -13.52 2.83
CA TYR A 79 17.14 -12.84 2.13
C TYR A 79 17.40 -12.55 0.65
N LYS A 80 18.28 -13.36 0.04
CA LYS A 80 18.56 -13.32 -1.39
C LYS A 80 17.93 -14.50 -2.11
N PHE A 81 17.34 -14.20 -3.26
CA PHE A 81 16.73 -15.17 -4.16
C PHE A 81 17.45 -15.13 -5.49
N LEU A 82 17.74 -16.31 -6.04
CA LEU A 82 18.27 -16.48 -7.39
C LEU A 82 17.08 -16.73 -8.31
N LEU A 83 16.90 -15.93 -9.35
CA LEU A 83 15.91 -16.20 -10.40
C LEU A 83 16.60 -16.72 -11.65
N ASP A 84 16.08 -17.82 -12.19
CA ASP A 84 16.43 -18.31 -13.53
C ASP A 84 15.56 -17.59 -14.58
N ASP A 85 16.10 -16.51 -15.16
CA ASP A 85 15.40 -15.68 -16.16
C ASP A 85 15.70 -16.15 -17.60
N SER A 86 15.99 -17.44 -17.79
CA SER A 86 16.30 -18.02 -19.11
C SER A 86 15.13 -18.04 -20.10
N THR A 87 13.93 -17.60 -19.69
CA THR A 87 12.69 -17.70 -20.47
C THR A 87 12.37 -16.48 -21.34
N THR A 88 13.25 -15.49 -21.41
CA THR A 88 13.09 -14.39 -22.38
C THR A 88 13.52 -14.87 -23.78
N GLU A 89 12.60 -14.79 -24.75
CA GLU A 89 12.75 -15.31 -26.13
C GLU A 89 14.02 -14.81 -26.86
N GLU A 90 14.67 -13.75 -26.38
CA GLU A 90 15.92 -13.22 -26.93
C GLU A 90 17.16 -14.08 -26.63
N GLY A 91 17.03 -15.15 -25.82
CA GLY A 91 18.16 -15.83 -25.19
C GLY A 91 18.25 -17.35 -25.32
N MET A 92 17.72 -18.00 -26.37
CA MET A 92 17.98 -19.43 -26.64
C MET A 92 19.43 -19.75 -27.08
N ASN A 93 20.44 -19.09 -26.49
CA ASN A 93 21.84 -19.44 -26.65
C ASN A 93 22.31 -20.25 -25.42
N ARG A 94 22.81 -21.45 -25.71
CA ARG A 94 23.04 -22.61 -24.82
C ARG A 94 24.12 -22.46 -23.72
N SER A 95 24.28 -21.29 -23.09
CA SER A 95 25.10 -21.16 -21.87
C SER A 95 24.23 -20.71 -20.70
N HIS A 96 23.64 -21.70 -20.01
CA HIS A 96 22.64 -21.55 -18.96
C HIS A 96 23.10 -20.81 -17.67
N GLU A 97 24.37 -20.44 -17.53
CA GLU A 97 24.88 -19.85 -16.28
C GLU A 97 24.75 -18.31 -16.20
N ASP A 98 24.50 -17.61 -17.32
CA ASP A 98 24.55 -16.15 -17.36
C ASP A 98 23.20 -15.44 -17.06
N ASN A 99 22.09 -16.19 -16.91
CA ASN A 99 20.74 -15.63 -16.73
C ASN A 99 20.25 -15.62 -15.28
N LEU A 100 21.12 -16.00 -14.33
CA LEU A 100 20.78 -15.99 -12.91
C LEU A 100 20.76 -14.55 -12.37
N VAL A 101 19.59 -14.09 -11.98
CA VAL A 101 19.41 -12.78 -11.36
C VAL A 101 19.35 -12.94 -9.85
N MET A 102 20.41 -12.51 -9.15
CA MET A 102 20.38 -12.41 -7.69
C MET A 102 19.59 -11.16 -7.28
N THR A 103 18.63 -11.37 -6.38
CA THR A 103 17.74 -10.33 -5.88
C THR A 103 17.79 -10.28 -4.37
N GLU A 104 17.63 -9.08 -3.82
CA GLU A 104 17.68 -8.81 -2.39
C GLU A 104 16.33 -8.29 -1.91
N LEU A 105 15.84 -8.87 -0.82
CA LEU A 105 14.57 -8.50 -0.20
C LEU A 105 14.68 -7.17 0.54
N ILE A 106 13.71 -6.28 0.31
CA ILE A 106 13.54 -5.04 1.07
C ILE A 106 12.51 -5.26 2.16
N THR A 107 12.86 -4.87 3.39
CA THR A 107 12.09 -5.17 4.61
C THR A 107 11.52 -3.95 5.30
N ASP A 108 11.79 -2.75 4.76
CA ASP A 108 11.35 -1.47 5.30
C ASP A 108 9.88 -1.17 4.96
N GLU A 109 9.38 -1.71 3.85
CA GLU A 109 8.02 -1.47 3.33
C GLU A 109 7.42 -2.79 2.85
N ILE A 110 6.62 -3.42 3.72
CA ILE A 110 5.93 -4.68 3.45
C ILE A 110 4.44 -4.39 3.42
N THR A 111 3.75 -4.78 2.36
CA THR A 111 2.28 -4.67 2.34
C THR A 111 1.68 -5.95 2.86
N GLN A 112 0.88 -5.83 3.92
CA GLN A 112 0.05 -6.91 4.44
C GLN A 112 -1.40 -6.69 4.00
N VAL A 113 -2.01 -7.73 3.44
CA VAL A 113 -3.44 -7.76 3.14
C VAL A 113 -4.08 -8.91 3.88
N THR A 114 -5.02 -8.57 4.75
CA THR A 114 -5.75 -9.53 5.58
C THR A 114 -7.16 -9.71 5.02
N ASN A 115 -7.51 -10.94 4.67
CA ASN A 115 -8.83 -11.25 4.14
C ASN A 115 -9.91 -11.36 5.24
N ALA A 116 -11.14 -11.61 4.81
CA ALA A 116 -12.30 -11.85 5.67
C ALA A 116 -12.10 -12.98 6.71
N TYR A 117 -11.21 -13.92 6.41
CA TYR A 117 -10.87 -15.09 7.23
C TYR A 117 -9.69 -14.85 8.17
N GLN A 118 -9.21 -13.61 8.29
CA GLN A 118 -8.03 -13.23 9.08
C GLN A 118 -6.73 -13.88 8.61
N LYS A 119 -6.67 -14.33 7.35
CA LYS A 119 -5.46 -14.82 6.71
C LYS A 119 -4.77 -13.69 5.99
N SER A 120 -3.45 -13.62 6.18
CA SER A 120 -2.64 -12.52 5.68
C SER A 120 -1.75 -12.92 4.52
N ASN A 121 -1.75 -12.08 3.49
CA ASN A 121 -0.78 -12.12 2.40
C ASN A 121 0.21 -10.97 2.58
N TYR A 122 1.48 -11.23 2.35
CA TYR A 122 2.57 -10.29 2.52
C TYR A 122 3.30 -10.14 1.20
N THR A 123 3.43 -8.91 0.72
CA THR A 123 4.19 -8.61 -0.49
C THR A 123 5.41 -7.78 -0.12
N PHE A 124 6.57 -8.27 -0.51
CA PHE A 124 7.87 -7.62 -0.32
C PHE A 124 8.44 -7.24 -1.67
N ARG A 125 9.20 -6.15 -1.68
CA ARG A 125 9.96 -5.74 -2.86
C ARG A 125 11.27 -6.52 -2.95
N LEU A 126 11.62 -6.96 -4.15
CA LEU A 126 12.94 -7.50 -4.49
C LEU A 126 13.69 -6.49 -5.35
N ILE A 127 14.95 -6.21 -4.99
CA ILE A 127 15.86 -5.37 -5.79
C ILE A 127 16.90 -6.25 -6.46
N LYS A 128 17.08 -6.04 -7.76
CA LYS A 128 18.12 -6.71 -8.56
C LYS A 128 19.51 -6.22 -8.14
N GLN A 129 20.45 -7.14 -7.92
CA GLN A 129 21.84 -6.77 -7.58
C GLN A 129 22.70 -6.41 -8.81
N SER A 130 22.32 -6.81 -10.03
CA SER A 130 23.06 -6.54 -11.26
C SER A 130 22.41 -5.42 -12.09
N GLY A 131 23.19 -4.40 -12.46
CA GLY A 131 22.75 -3.23 -13.26
C GLY A 131 22.41 -3.52 -14.73
N LEU A 132 21.85 -4.69 -15.03
CA LEU A 132 21.38 -5.06 -16.36
C LEU A 132 19.97 -4.47 -16.58
N ASP A 133 19.89 -3.62 -17.60
CA ASP A 133 18.73 -2.83 -18.02
C ASP A 133 17.53 -3.70 -18.38
N GLY A 134 16.50 -3.65 -17.54
CA GLY A 134 15.16 -4.11 -17.84
C GLY A 134 14.17 -3.31 -17.00
N LYS A 135 13.16 -2.70 -17.64
CA LYS A 135 12.09 -1.98 -16.91
C LYS A 135 11.09 -2.99 -16.38
N TYR A 136 11.46 -3.71 -15.33
CA TYR A 136 10.57 -4.60 -14.61
C TYR A 136 10.67 -4.37 -13.11
N PHE A 137 9.69 -4.88 -12.37
CA PHE A 137 9.71 -4.92 -10.92
C PHE A 137 9.45 -6.35 -10.43
N LEU A 138 10.06 -6.68 -9.29
CA LEU A 138 10.03 -8.00 -8.69
C LEU A 138 9.45 -7.91 -7.29
N ASN A 139 8.50 -8.79 -7.00
CA ASN A 139 7.85 -8.89 -5.71
C ASN A 139 7.98 -10.33 -5.20
N LEU A 140 8.37 -10.49 -3.94
CA LEU A 140 8.20 -11.74 -3.21
C LEU A 140 6.82 -11.71 -2.56
N VAL A 141 5.97 -12.68 -2.87
CA VAL A 141 4.66 -12.82 -2.26
C VAL A 141 4.70 -14.00 -1.30
N VAL A 142 4.33 -13.76 -0.04
CA VAL A 142 4.20 -14.80 0.99
C VAL A 142 2.74 -14.86 1.41
N LYS A 143 2.12 -16.02 1.27
CA LYS A 143 0.71 -16.24 1.62
C LYS A 143 0.60 -17.17 2.82
N GLU A 144 -0.26 -16.80 3.76
CA GLU A 144 -0.67 -17.68 4.84
C GLU A 144 -1.68 -18.70 4.32
N TYR A 145 -1.42 -19.98 4.55
CA TYR A 145 -2.28 -21.08 4.12
C TYR A 145 -2.35 -22.15 5.19
N MET A 146 -3.56 -22.38 5.71
CA MET A 146 -3.79 -23.24 6.88
C MET A 146 -2.86 -22.82 8.03
N ASP A 147 -1.98 -23.72 8.48
CA ASP A 147 -1.00 -23.51 9.56
C ASP A 147 0.44 -23.30 9.03
N THR A 148 0.60 -22.96 7.75
CA THR A 148 1.91 -22.76 7.12
C THR A 148 1.91 -21.52 6.22
N PHE A 149 3.10 -21.14 5.75
CA PHE A 149 3.26 -20.17 4.67
C PHE A 149 3.69 -20.89 3.38
N TYR A 150 3.40 -20.25 2.26
CA TYR A 150 4.09 -20.52 0.99
C TYR A 150 4.51 -19.19 0.38
N LEU A 151 5.51 -19.23 -0.50
CA LEU A 151 5.98 -18.03 -1.18
C LEU A 151 6.24 -18.31 -2.66
N TYR A 152 6.20 -17.24 -3.44
CA TYR A 152 6.56 -17.24 -4.86
C TYR A 152 7.05 -15.84 -5.24
N ILE A 153 7.75 -15.75 -6.37
CA ILE A 153 8.25 -14.47 -6.88
C ILE A 153 7.43 -14.08 -8.10
N VAL A 154 7.05 -12.80 -8.19
CA VAL A 154 6.31 -12.25 -9.31
C VAL A 154 7.14 -11.14 -9.96
N LYS A 155 7.37 -11.27 -11.27
CA LYS A 155 8.05 -10.27 -12.11
C LYS A 155 7.03 -9.61 -13.02
N TYR A 156 6.94 -8.30 -12.95
CA TYR A 156 6.06 -7.53 -13.82
C TYR A 156 6.92 -6.78 -14.83
N VAL A 157 6.68 -7.05 -16.11
CA VAL A 157 7.30 -6.39 -17.25
C VAL A 157 6.21 -5.55 -17.94
N PRO A 158 5.98 -4.30 -17.48
CA PRO A 158 4.98 -3.43 -18.07
C PRO A 158 5.35 -3.10 -19.51
N ASP A 159 4.33 -2.94 -20.37
CA ASP A 159 4.58 -2.50 -21.73
C ASP A 159 4.97 -1.00 -21.79
N THR A 160 5.40 -0.54 -22.97
CA THR A 160 5.85 0.84 -23.15
C THR A 160 4.71 1.85 -23.02
N PHE A 161 3.48 1.48 -23.34
CA PHE A 161 2.31 2.34 -23.25
C PHE A 161 1.92 2.55 -21.80
N TRP A 162 1.74 1.47 -21.04
CA TRP A 162 1.45 1.50 -19.62
C TRP A 162 2.52 2.28 -18.85
N LEU A 163 3.81 2.09 -19.15
CA LEU A 163 4.90 2.88 -18.57
C LEU A 163 4.86 4.38 -18.90
N SER A 164 4.20 4.76 -20.00
CA SER A 164 4.08 6.15 -20.44
C SER A 164 2.88 6.87 -19.84
N THR A 165 1.83 6.13 -19.49
CA THR A 165 0.56 6.64 -18.96
C THR A 165 0.44 6.43 -17.45
N HIS A 166 1.09 5.42 -16.88
CA HIS A 166 1.06 5.09 -15.46
C HIS A 166 2.38 5.42 -14.80
N SER A 167 2.30 6.12 -13.66
CA SER A 167 3.36 6.01 -12.67
C SER A 167 3.36 4.59 -12.12
N LEU A 168 4.53 4.08 -11.73
CA LEU A 168 4.71 2.77 -11.12
C LEU A 168 4.11 2.74 -9.68
N THR A 169 2.89 3.24 -9.50
CA THR A 169 2.24 3.47 -8.21
C THR A 169 1.10 2.50 -8.05
N LYS A 170 1.25 1.58 -7.09
CA LYS A 170 0.32 0.75 -6.29
C LYS A 170 -0.95 0.14 -6.91
N ASP A 171 -1.48 0.68 -7.99
CA ASP A 171 -2.65 0.19 -8.67
C ASP A 171 -2.21 -0.61 -9.90
N LEU A 172 -2.42 -1.92 -9.84
CA LEU A 172 -2.31 -2.80 -11.00
C LEU A 172 -3.67 -3.16 -11.59
N GLY A 173 -4.75 -2.48 -11.15
CA GLY A 173 -6.10 -2.70 -11.64
C GLY A 173 -6.26 -2.47 -13.14
N ASP A 174 -5.38 -1.67 -13.76
CA ASP A 174 -5.31 -1.48 -15.21
C ASP A 174 -4.00 -1.98 -15.84
N TYR A 175 -3.26 -2.83 -15.12
CA TYR A 175 -1.94 -3.27 -15.56
C TYR A 175 -1.96 -3.84 -16.98
N THR A 176 -1.06 -3.33 -17.81
CA THR A 176 -0.84 -3.82 -19.18
C THR A 176 0.63 -4.18 -19.35
N GLY A 177 0.90 -5.43 -19.73
CA GLY A 177 2.25 -5.98 -19.83
C GLY A 177 2.30 -7.47 -19.58
N MET A 178 3.46 -7.98 -19.20
CA MET A 178 3.65 -9.40 -18.87
C MET A 178 3.86 -9.59 -17.37
N VAL A 179 3.30 -10.64 -16.80
CA VAL A 179 3.52 -11.07 -15.41
C VAL A 179 4.13 -12.46 -15.43
N TYR A 180 5.32 -12.61 -14.90
CA TYR A 180 6.00 -13.90 -14.78
C TYR A 180 5.97 -14.35 -13.32
N PHE A 181 5.68 -15.62 -13.12
CA PHE A 181 5.66 -16.28 -11.82
C PHE A 181 6.85 -17.22 -11.72
N TYR A 182 7.53 -17.17 -10.58
CA TYR A 182 8.64 -18.05 -10.27
C TYR A 182 8.42 -18.72 -8.90
N SER A 183 8.97 -19.91 -8.73
CA SER A 183 8.93 -20.65 -7.46
C SER A 183 9.77 -19.96 -6.37
N ASP A 184 9.74 -20.51 -5.16
CA ASP A 184 10.63 -20.11 -4.07
C ASP A 184 12.11 -20.40 -4.36
N GLU A 185 12.39 -21.30 -5.29
CA GLU A 185 13.71 -21.60 -5.84
C GLU A 185 14.08 -20.73 -7.05
N GLY A 186 13.17 -19.83 -7.47
CA GLY A 186 13.33 -18.93 -8.59
C GLY A 186 13.26 -19.59 -9.97
N ILE A 187 12.65 -20.76 -10.05
CA ILE A 187 12.36 -21.47 -11.30
C ILE A 187 11.12 -20.84 -11.93
N TYR A 188 11.16 -20.52 -13.23
CA TYR A 188 10.01 -20.01 -13.95
C TYR A 188 8.85 -21.01 -13.97
N ILE A 189 7.64 -20.55 -13.64
CA ILE A 189 6.42 -21.37 -13.58
C ILE A 189 5.49 -21.01 -14.74
N ALA A 190 5.17 -19.73 -14.88
CA ALA A 190 4.20 -19.26 -15.87
C ALA A 190 4.38 -17.78 -16.21
N LYS A 191 3.84 -17.40 -17.36
CA LYS A 191 3.71 -16.04 -17.87
C LYS A 191 2.24 -15.76 -18.12
N VAL A 192 1.79 -14.58 -17.75
CA VAL A 192 0.44 -14.07 -18.03
C VAL A 192 0.57 -12.74 -18.75
N THR A 193 -0.07 -12.61 -19.91
CA THR A 193 -0.18 -11.36 -20.64
C THR A 193 -1.40 -10.60 -20.13
N MET A 194 -1.20 -9.36 -19.71
CA MET A 194 -2.22 -8.50 -19.11
C MET A 194 -2.53 -7.32 -20.04
N SER A 195 -3.80 -6.93 -20.11
CA SER A 195 -4.28 -5.75 -20.83
C SER A 195 -5.39 -5.08 -20.04
N ASN A 196 -5.18 -3.83 -19.62
CA ASN A 196 -6.09 -3.05 -18.78
C ASN A 196 -6.59 -3.87 -17.57
N GLY A 197 -5.66 -4.48 -16.85
CA GLY A 197 -5.97 -5.30 -15.69
C GLY A 197 -6.40 -6.72 -16.01
N ASN A 198 -6.86 -7.00 -17.24
CA ASN A 198 -7.39 -8.31 -17.61
C ASN A 198 -6.31 -9.26 -18.16
N ALA A 199 -6.33 -10.53 -17.75
CA ALA A 199 -5.51 -11.55 -18.37
C ALA A 199 -6.02 -11.83 -19.80
N THR A 200 -5.12 -11.77 -20.78
CA THR A 200 -5.45 -11.96 -22.21
C THR A 200 -4.80 -13.21 -22.80
N ALA A 201 -3.72 -13.69 -22.18
CA ALA A 201 -3.08 -14.94 -22.54
C ALA A 201 -2.28 -15.46 -21.35
N SER A 202 -2.01 -16.76 -21.34
CA SER A 202 -1.15 -17.41 -20.36
C SER A 202 -0.28 -18.46 -21.03
N GLU A 203 0.92 -18.65 -20.52
CA GLU A 203 1.85 -19.68 -20.95
C GLU A 203 2.45 -20.31 -19.69
N ARG A 204 2.41 -21.64 -19.61
CA ARG A 204 3.09 -22.39 -18.55
C ARG A 204 4.43 -22.88 -19.06
N HIS A 205 5.40 -23.02 -18.17
CA HIS A 205 6.62 -23.73 -18.51
C HIS A 205 6.23 -25.12 -19.02
N PRO A 206 6.61 -25.51 -20.25
CA PRO A 206 6.41 -26.88 -20.71
C PRO A 206 7.16 -27.79 -19.75
N CYS A 207 6.45 -28.74 -19.18
CA CYS A 207 7.07 -29.75 -18.36
C CYS A 207 7.90 -30.63 -19.27
N ASP A 208 9.22 -30.63 -19.06
CA ASP A 208 10.06 -31.70 -19.56
C ASP A 208 9.60 -32.95 -18.81
N ASP A 209 8.72 -33.75 -19.42
CA ASP A 209 8.35 -35.05 -18.89
C ASP A 209 9.58 -35.96 -19.03
N PRO A 210 10.30 -36.27 -17.94
CA PRO A 210 11.53 -37.04 -18.04
C PRO A 210 11.25 -38.51 -18.39
N GLU A 211 9.98 -38.94 -18.43
CA GLU A 211 9.61 -40.34 -18.70
C GLU A 211 9.30 -40.64 -20.19
N ASP A 212 9.25 -39.64 -21.07
CA ASP A 212 8.98 -39.85 -22.51
C ASP A 212 10.24 -40.16 -23.36
N GLU A 213 11.44 -40.21 -22.76
CA GLU A 213 12.67 -40.57 -23.49
C GLU A 213 12.80 -42.07 -23.84
N ASP A 214 11.89 -42.94 -23.38
CA ASP A 214 11.95 -44.40 -23.60
C ASP A 214 10.93 -44.97 -24.61
N GLN A 215 10.20 -44.14 -25.37
CA GLN A 215 9.30 -44.64 -26.42
C GLN A 215 10.04 -45.01 -27.72
N ASN A 216 10.48 -46.27 -27.75
CA ASN A 216 10.90 -47.00 -28.95
C ASN A 216 9.78 -47.07 -30.01
N ASP A 217 10.06 -46.54 -31.21
CA ASP A 217 9.76 -47.11 -32.53
C ASP A 217 8.42 -47.88 -32.73
N TYR A 218 7.28 -47.26 -32.43
CA TYR A 218 6.01 -47.67 -33.06
C TYR A 218 5.43 -46.52 -33.89
N PRO A 219 5.31 -46.68 -35.23
CA PRO A 219 4.60 -45.72 -36.05
C PRO A 219 3.11 -45.92 -35.78
N ASP A 220 2.54 -45.09 -34.90
CA ASP A 220 1.10 -45.01 -34.72
C ASP A 220 0.55 -43.86 -35.58
N ASP A 221 -0.16 -44.26 -36.63
CA ASP A 221 -0.77 -43.41 -37.63
C ASP A 221 -2.13 -42.94 -37.06
N GLY A 222 -2.14 -41.95 -36.16
CA GLY A 222 -3.39 -41.61 -35.44
C GLY A 222 -3.47 -40.22 -34.85
N ASN A 223 -3.82 -39.27 -35.71
CA ASN A 223 -4.29 -37.89 -35.56
C ASN A 223 -5.22 -37.49 -34.36
N ASP A 224 -4.94 -37.88 -33.12
CA ASP A 224 -5.63 -37.35 -31.94
C ASP A 224 -4.66 -36.52 -31.09
N GLY A 225 -4.53 -35.23 -31.44
CA GLY A 225 -3.91 -34.23 -30.58
C GLY A 225 -4.77 -34.06 -29.32
N GLY A 226 -4.38 -34.73 -28.24
CA GLY A 226 -4.93 -34.49 -26.92
C GLY A 226 -4.69 -33.03 -26.55
N PHE A 227 -5.78 -32.26 -26.43
CA PHE A 227 -5.75 -30.92 -25.85
C PHE A 227 -5.20 -31.05 -24.43
N GLY A 228 -4.01 -30.49 -24.18
CA GLY A 228 -3.56 -30.22 -22.82
C GLY A 228 -4.61 -29.35 -22.15
N GLY A 229 -4.94 -29.64 -20.89
CA GLY A 229 -5.98 -28.90 -20.16
C GLY A 229 -5.65 -27.40 -20.18
N ASP A 230 -6.52 -26.63 -20.83
CA ASP A 230 -6.40 -25.18 -20.86
C ASP A 230 -6.75 -24.65 -19.47
N CYS A 231 -5.80 -23.93 -18.87
CA CYS A 231 -6.07 -23.13 -17.68
C CYS A 231 -6.55 -21.76 -18.13
N GLU A 232 -7.81 -21.48 -17.82
CA GLU A 232 -8.42 -20.19 -18.01
C GLU A 232 -8.07 -19.29 -16.82
N PHE A 233 -7.71 -18.06 -17.14
CA PHE A 233 -7.37 -17.03 -16.18
C PHE A 233 -8.38 -15.93 -16.37
N TYR A 234 -9.18 -15.67 -15.35
CA TYR A 234 -10.18 -14.62 -15.41
C TYR A 234 -10.30 -13.94 -14.06
N TRP A 235 -10.94 -12.77 -14.12
CA TRP A 235 -11.24 -11.96 -12.98
C TRP A 235 -12.70 -12.21 -12.61
N GLU A 236 -12.93 -12.66 -11.38
CA GLU A 236 -14.28 -12.79 -10.82
C GLU A 236 -14.57 -11.60 -9.90
N ASP A 237 -15.81 -11.13 -9.92
CA ASP A 237 -16.34 -10.24 -8.89
C ASP A 237 -16.63 -11.05 -7.61
N PRO A 238 -16.95 -10.39 -6.47
CA PRO A 238 -17.26 -11.08 -5.22
C PRO A 238 -18.48 -12.02 -5.32
N ASP A 239 -19.30 -11.90 -6.37
CA ASP A 239 -20.51 -12.68 -6.59
C ASP A 239 -20.28 -13.93 -7.46
N GLY A 240 -19.06 -14.10 -8.01
CA GLY A 240 -18.66 -15.27 -8.80
C GLY A 240 -19.15 -15.24 -10.25
N ASP A 241 -19.50 -14.07 -10.78
CA ASP A 241 -19.93 -13.92 -12.17
C ASP A 241 -18.71 -13.72 -13.09
N THR A 242 -18.58 -14.57 -14.12
CA THR A 242 -17.54 -14.46 -15.15
C THR A 242 -17.97 -13.52 -16.28
N TRP A 243 -17.23 -12.44 -16.50
CA TRP A 243 -17.60 -11.40 -17.47
C TRP A 243 -17.12 -11.69 -18.90
N ASP A 244 -18.03 -12.16 -19.76
CA ASP A 244 -17.77 -12.25 -21.22
C ASP A 244 -18.26 -11.01 -22.00
N ASN A 245 -18.96 -10.04 -21.38
CA ASN A 245 -19.42 -8.82 -22.05
C ASN A 245 -19.42 -7.58 -21.14
N TYR A 246 -18.91 -6.47 -21.67
CA TYR A 246 -18.80 -5.12 -21.10
C TYR A 246 -20.06 -4.62 -20.34
N PRO A 247 -19.92 -3.91 -19.20
CA PRO A 247 -21.02 -3.17 -18.58
C PRO A 247 -21.17 -1.77 -19.17
N ASP A 248 -22.41 -1.31 -19.22
CA ASP A 248 -22.77 0.11 -19.35
C ASP A 248 -22.31 0.87 -18.09
N ASP A 249 -21.70 2.05 -18.29
CA ASP A 249 -21.13 2.95 -17.30
C ASP A 249 -22.13 3.25 -16.14
N GLY A 250 -21.85 2.80 -14.91
CA GLY A 250 -22.69 3.19 -13.77
C GLY A 250 -22.33 2.70 -12.37
N ASP A 251 -21.73 1.52 -12.20
CA ASP A 251 -21.53 0.94 -10.86
C ASP A 251 -20.09 1.10 -10.35
N ASN A 252 -19.99 1.45 -9.06
CA ASN A 252 -18.71 1.59 -8.36
C ASN A 252 -17.96 0.25 -8.40
N VAL A 253 -16.74 0.27 -8.93
CA VAL A 253 -15.83 -0.88 -9.01
C VAL A 253 -15.67 -1.48 -7.61
N GLN A 254 -16.27 -2.66 -7.40
CA GLN A 254 -16.02 -3.51 -6.24
C GLN A 254 -14.76 -4.38 -6.49
N GLU A 255 -14.21 -4.93 -5.41
CA GLU A 255 -12.98 -5.74 -5.39
C GLU A 255 -13.02 -6.84 -6.48
N VAL A 256 -11.97 -6.92 -7.30
CA VAL A 256 -11.84 -7.88 -8.41
C VAL A 256 -10.74 -8.89 -8.08
N TYR A 257 -11.03 -10.19 -8.15
CA TYR A 257 -10.12 -11.27 -7.73
C TYR A 257 -9.51 -12.02 -8.91
N PHE A 258 -8.22 -12.38 -8.83
CA PHE A 258 -7.56 -13.16 -9.87
C PHE A 258 -7.77 -14.66 -9.63
N VAL A 259 -8.53 -15.32 -10.51
CA VAL A 259 -8.83 -16.76 -10.41
C VAL A 259 -8.12 -17.51 -11.52
N ILE A 260 -7.51 -18.65 -11.17
CA ILE A 260 -6.93 -19.59 -12.12
C ILE A 260 -7.80 -20.85 -12.08
N ASN A 261 -8.50 -21.12 -13.18
CA ASN A 261 -9.31 -22.33 -13.32
C ASN A 261 -8.70 -23.23 -14.39
N CYS A 262 -8.32 -24.46 -14.02
CA CYS A 262 -7.74 -25.43 -14.95
C CYS A 262 -8.75 -26.50 -15.28
N SER A 263 -9.31 -26.48 -16.49
CA SER A 263 -10.26 -27.49 -16.93
C SER A 263 -9.53 -28.80 -17.30
N GLY A 264 -9.98 -29.94 -16.74
CA GLY A 264 -9.46 -31.27 -17.12
C GLY A 264 -9.32 -32.28 -15.99
N GLU A 265 -9.35 -31.86 -14.73
CA GLU A 265 -9.31 -32.75 -13.57
C GLU A 265 -10.47 -32.42 -12.63
N THR A 266 -11.20 -33.42 -12.16
CA THR A 266 -12.28 -33.24 -11.18
C THR A 266 -11.66 -32.87 -9.82
N GLY A 267 -11.37 -31.59 -9.63
CA GLY A 267 -10.84 -30.99 -8.41
C GLY A 267 -10.06 -29.72 -8.75
N ASP A 268 -10.56 -28.55 -8.35
CA ASP A 268 -9.84 -27.30 -8.53
C ASP A 268 -8.50 -27.36 -7.79
N LYS A 269 -7.40 -27.45 -8.53
CA LYS A 269 -6.05 -27.42 -7.97
C LYS A 269 -5.77 -26.02 -7.46
N SER A 270 -5.60 -25.87 -6.15
CA SER A 270 -5.25 -24.57 -5.53
C SER A 270 -3.98 -23.96 -6.15
N MET A 271 -3.81 -22.63 -6.09
CA MET A 271 -2.55 -21.95 -6.44
C MET A 271 -1.32 -22.64 -5.81
N ASN A 272 -1.46 -23.20 -4.60
CA ASN A 272 -0.40 -23.93 -3.93
C ASN A 272 -0.04 -25.25 -4.65
N GLU A 273 -1.01 -25.96 -5.20
CA GLU A 273 -0.78 -27.15 -6.02
C GLU A 273 -0.17 -26.79 -7.38
N PHE A 274 -0.66 -25.71 -7.99
CA PHE A 274 -0.08 -25.11 -9.19
C PHE A 274 1.40 -24.70 -9.01
N LEU A 275 1.74 -24.08 -7.88
CA LEU A 275 3.11 -23.65 -7.57
C LEU A 275 4.04 -24.80 -7.14
N ARG A 276 3.52 -25.83 -6.45
CA ARG A 276 4.34 -26.96 -5.97
C ARG A 276 4.59 -28.04 -7.01
N HIS A 277 3.66 -28.18 -7.95
CA HIS A 277 3.65 -29.28 -8.91
C HIS A 277 3.31 -28.73 -10.30
N PRO A 278 4.19 -27.91 -10.91
CA PRO A 278 3.95 -27.35 -12.24
C PRO A 278 3.65 -28.43 -13.29
N CYS A 279 4.02 -29.69 -13.01
CA CYS A 279 3.98 -30.81 -13.94
C CYS A 279 3.08 -32.00 -13.58
N SER A 280 2.28 -31.94 -12.52
CA SER A 280 1.44 -33.09 -12.12
C SER A 280 0.09 -33.19 -12.84
N GLY A 281 -0.02 -32.68 -14.08
CA GLY A 281 -1.30 -32.51 -14.77
C GLY A 281 -1.45 -33.10 -16.18
N SER A 282 -0.41 -33.70 -16.76
CA SER A 282 -0.51 -34.24 -18.12
C SER A 282 -0.09 -35.70 -18.17
N GLY A 283 -0.87 -36.60 -17.59
CA GLY A 283 -0.51 -38.01 -17.66
C GLY A 283 -1.45 -38.96 -16.95
N GLY A 284 -2.53 -39.34 -17.64
CA GLY A 284 -3.23 -40.59 -17.36
C GLY A 284 -4.47 -40.46 -16.47
N SER A 285 -5.63 -40.62 -17.12
CA SER A 285 -6.81 -41.21 -16.49
C SER A 285 -6.44 -42.62 -15.98
N VAL A 286 -5.87 -42.68 -14.78
CA VAL A 286 -5.74 -43.93 -14.01
C VAL A 286 -6.59 -43.74 -12.78
N GLY A 287 -7.71 -44.45 -12.74
CA GLY A 287 -8.70 -44.39 -11.67
C GLY A 287 -8.09 -44.57 -10.29
N GLY A 288 -7.80 -43.46 -9.63
CA GLY A 288 -7.55 -43.33 -8.21
C GLY A 288 -8.70 -42.57 -7.58
N GLY A 289 -9.91 -43.12 -7.66
CA GLY A 289 -11.07 -42.55 -6.99
C GLY A 289 -10.80 -42.41 -5.50
N SER A 290 -10.79 -41.17 -5.01
CA SER A 290 -10.94 -40.87 -3.59
C SER A 290 -12.23 -41.53 -3.10
N SER A 291 -12.16 -42.23 -1.97
CA SER A 291 -13.13 -43.24 -1.57
C SER A 291 -14.46 -42.70 -1.02
N CYS A 292 -14.91 -41.52 -1.42
CA CYS A 292 -16.21 -40.97 -1.01
C CYS A 292 -17.34 -41.55 -1.87
N THR A 293 -17.48 -42.88 -1.91
CA THR A 293 -18.34 -43.59 -2.88
C THR A 293 -19.81 -43.72 -2.47
N ASN A 294 -20.28 -43.08 -1.40
CA ASN A 294 -21.68 -43.22 -0.95
C ASN A 294 -22.28 -42.03 -0.19
N VAL A 295 -21.65 -40.86 -0.20
CA VAL A 295 -22.21 -39.63 0.40
C VAL A 295 -22.74 -38.76 -0.72
N GLY A 296 -23.98 -38.28 -0.58
CA GLY A 296 -24.68 -37.49 -1.59
C GLY A 296 -23.88 -36.28 -2.05
N THR A 297 -24.22 -35.74 -3.22
CA THR A 297 -23.59 -34.53 -3.77
C THR A 297 -23.58 -33.42 -2.73
N CYS A 298 -22.42 -32.81 -2.47
CA CYS A 298 -22.39 -31.53 -1.78
C CYS A 298 -23.12 -30.49 -2.64
N GLU A 299 -24.10 -29.79 -2.08
CA GLU A 299 -24.70 -28.63 -2.76
C GLU A 299 -23.69 -27.48 -2.73
N ALA A 300 -23.54 -26.78 -3.86
CA ALA A 300 -22.65 -25.63 -3.95
C ALA A 300 -23.00 -24.61 -2.84
N PRO A 301 -22.00 -24.02 -2.15
CA PRO A 301 -20.57 -23.96 -2.48
C PRO A 301 -19.67 -24.92 -1.67
N LEU A 302 -20.14 -26.12 -1.29
CA LEU A 302 -19.38 -27.05 -0.43
C LEU A 302 -18.55 -28.07 -1.25
N GLN A 303 -17.32 -28.40 -0.81
CA GLN A 303 -16.51 -29.49 -1.35
C GLN A 303 -16.20 -30.56 -0.29
N PHE A 304 -15.94 -31.80 -0.75
CA PHE A 304 -15.55 -32.90 0.13
C PHE A 304 -14.10 -32.74 0.59
N ASN A 305 -13.87 -32.77 1.90
CA ASN A 305 -12.53 -32.90 2.43
C ASN A 305 -12.03 -34.37 2.37
N GLN A 306 -10.78 -34.60 2.80
CA GLN A 306 -10.17 -35.92 2.91
C GLN A 306 -10.95 -36.92 3.80
N ASP A 307 -11.86 -36.43 4.65
CA ASP A 307 -12.71 -37.22 5.54
C ASP A 307 -14.13 -37.46 4.97
N CYS A 308 -14.38 -37.05 3.71
CA CYS A 308 -15.69 -37.11 3.05
C CYS A 308 -16.80 -36.29 3.75
N GLU A 309 -16.42 -35.20 4.41
CA GLU A 309 -17.36 -34.21 4.94
C GLU A 309 -17.51 -33.04 3.95
N CYS A 310 -18.73 -32.62 3.66
CA CYS A 310 -18.98 -31.38 2.92
C CYS A 310 -18.60 -30.20 3.81
N LYS A 311 -17.50 -29.53 3.47
CA LYS A 311 -17.08 -28.29 4.12
C LYS A 311 -17.24 -27.12 3.15
N PRO A 312 -17.48 -25.90 3.65
CA PRO A 312 -17.40 -24.71 2.84
C PRO A 312 -16.08 -24.71 2.10
N LEU A 313 -16.10 -24.37 0.80
CA LEU A 313 -14.88 -24.02 0.11
C LEU A 313 -14.17 -22.99 0.99
N GLU A 314 -12.98 -23.32 1.50
CA GLU A 314 -12.10 -22.29 2.03
C GLU A 314 -11.63 -21.52 0.80
N GLU A 315 -12.43 -20.53 0.43
CA GLU A 315 -12.16 -19.64 -0.68
C GLU A 315 -10.79 -19.00 -0.43
N ILE A 316 -9.80 -19.43 -1.22
CA ILE A 316 -8.50 -18.81 -1.21
C ILE A 316 -8.71 -17.50 -1.96
N GLU A 317 -9.11 -16.45 -1.24
CA GLU A 317 -9.11 -15.09 -1.78
C GLU A 317 -7.70 -14.81 -2.33
N ASN A 318 -7.57 -14.93 -3.65
CA ASN A 318 -6.35 -14.61 -4.38
C ASN A 318 -6.29 -13.10 -4.59
N ASN A 319 -6.28 -12.37 -3.49
CA ASN A 319 -5.86 -10.97 -3.47
C ASN A 319 -4.36 -10.93 -3.75
N VAL A 320 -4.00 -11.02 -5.04
CA VAL A 320 -2.66 -10.76 -5.54
C VAL A 320 -2.42 -9.28 -5.39
N VAL A 321 -1.87 -8.92 -4.23
CA VAL A 321 -1.55 -7.53 -3.93
C VAL A 321 -0.20 -7.26 -4.57
N ALA A 322 -0.27 -6.80 -5.81
CA ALA A 322 0.87 -6.28 -6.49
C ALA A 322 1.20 -4.92 -5.92
N VAL A 323 2.25 -4.86 -5.10
CA VAL A 323 2.76 -3.57 -4.65
C VAL A 323 3.75 -3.11 -5.69
N VAL A 324 3.33 -2.16 -6.52
CA VAL A 324 4.29 -1.33 -7.25
C VAL A 324 4.59 -0.14 -6.38
N PHE A 325 5.80 -0.11 -5.82
CA PHE A 325 6.26 1.09 -5.17
C PHE A 325 6.72 2.07 -6.23
N GLU A 326 6.19 3.29 -6.12
CA GLU A 326 6.56 4.43 -6.93
C GLU A 326 8.08 4.56 -7.00
N LYS A 327 8.54 5.11 -8.12
CA LYS A 327 9.89 5.66 -8.12
C LYS A 327 9.98 6.67 -6.96
N PRO A 328 11.06 6.65 -6.16
CA PRO A 328 11.21 7.58 -5.04
C PRO A 328 10.88 9.01 -5.49
N PRO A 329 10.33 9.89 -4.64
CA PRO A 329 9.91 11.24 -5.02
C PRO A 329 10.97 12.02 -5.86
N CYS A 330 12.24 11.66 -5.68
CA CYS A 330 13.36 12.02 -6.55
C CYS A 330 13.17 11.77 -8.06
N ALA A 331 12.65 10.63 -8.51
CA ALA A 331 12.47 10.39 -9.94
C ALA A 331 11.40 11.29 -10.56
N ARG A 332 10.39 11.70 -9.78
CA ARG A 332 9.43 12.72 -10.22
C ARG A 332 10.10 14.09 -10.29
N LEU A 333 10.89 14.46 -9.29
CA LEU A 333 11.68 15.70 -9.33
C LEU A 333 12.67 15.71 -10.51
N ASN A 334 13.35 14.60 -10.81
CA ASN A 334 14.21 14.46 -12.00
C ASN A 334 13.45 14.59 -13.32
N LYS A 335 12.20 14.18 -13.35
CA LYS A 335 11.36 14.35 -14.52
C LYS A 335 10.94 15.82 -14.67
N LEU A 336 10.55 16.46 -13.57
CA LEU A 336 10.14 17.86 -13.52
C LEU A 336 11.30 18.82 -13.84
N GLU A 337 12.51 18.57 -13.32
CA GLU A 337 13.69 19.38 -13.63
C GLU A 337 14.09 19.30 -15.11
N ASN A 338 13.71 18.24 -15.82
CA ASN A 338 13.96 18.09 -17.25
C ASN A 338 12.78 18.57 -18.11
N ASN A 339 11.76 19.17 -17.50
CA ASN A 339 10.62 19.77 -18.19
C ASN A 339 10.82 21.29 -18.31
N ASP A 340 11.00 21.77 -19.55
CA ASP A 340 11.27 23.17 -19.86
C ASP A 340 10.13 24.11 -19.44
N ASP A 341 8.87 23.68 -19.59
CA ASP A 341 7.71 24.47 -19.19
C ASP A 341 7.66 24.63 -17.67
N PHE A 342 7.92 23.55 -16.92
CA PHE A 342 7.99 23.58 -15.47
C PHE A 342 9.09 24.53 -14.98
N LYS A 343 10.30 24.39 -15.54
CA LYS A 343 11.43 25.30 -15.26
C LYS A 343 11.08 26.76 -15.59
N SER A 344 10.37 26.99 -16.69
CA SER A 344 9.91 28.33 -17.08
C SER A 344 8.97 28.93 -16.03
N LYS A 345 8.04 28.14 -15.46
CA LYS A 345 7.16 28.60 -14.37
C LYS A 345 7.92 28.90 -13.08
N LEU A 346 8.85 28.03 -12.67
CA LEU A 346 9.70 28.31 -11.50
C LEU A 346 10.57 29.56 -11.70
N GLN A 347 11.08 29.77 -12.91
CA GLN A 347 11.86 30.97 -13.23
C GLN A 347 11.01 32.24 -13.26
N ASP A 348 9.77 32.17 -13.74
CA ASP A 348 8.81 33.28 -13.65
C ASP A 348 8.53 33.63 -12.19
N LEU A 349 8.16 32.64 -11.36
CA LEU A 349 7.93 32.82 -9.93
C LEU A 349 9.15 33.39 -9.20
N LYS A 350 10.36 32.97 -9.58
CA LYS A 350 11.61 33.53 -9.06
C LYS A 350 11.79 35.01 -9.39
N ASN A 351 11.47 35.40 -10.63
CA ASN A 351 11.54 36.80 -11.05
C ASN A 351 10.52 37.63 -10.27
N LYS A 352 9.26 37.16 -10.20
CA LYS A 352 8.17 37.82 -9.47
C LYS A 352 8.45 37.92 -7.98
N ALA A 353 9.07 36.91 -7.37
CA ALA A 353 9.48 36.97 -5.96
C ALA A 353 10.38 38.17 -5.68
N ALA A 354 11.27 38.50 -6.63
CA ALA A 354 12.22 39.59 -6.52
C ALA A 354 11.65 40.97 -6.91
N THR A 355 10.64 41.02 -7.79
CA THR A 355 10.16 42.28 -8.39
C THR A 355 8.79 42.71 -7.94
N ASP A 356 7.91 41.77 -7.63
CA ASP A 356 6.50 42.02 -7.40
C ASP A 356 6.24 42.20 -5.90
N ASN A 357 5.15 42.90 -5.59
CA ASN A 357 4.71 43.17 -4.23
C ASN A 357 3.46 42.36 -3.85
N HIS A 358 3.27 41.23 -4.50
CA HIS A 358 2.24 40.23 -4.21
C HIS A 358 2.80 38.85 -4.56
N GLU A 359 2.22 37.82 -3.95
CA GLU A 359 2.50 36.44 -4.34
C GLU A 359 1.71 36.07 -5.59
N THR A 360 2.25 35.16 -6.38
CA THR A 360 1.66 34.56 -7.57
C THR A 360 1.75 33.05 -7.41
N ALA A 361 0.72 32.34 -7.89
CA ALA A 361 0.74 30.90 -7.97
C ALA A 361 0.33 30.37 -9.34
N TYR A 362 0.70 29.12 -9.58
CA TYR A 362 0.18 28.29 -10.66
C TYR A 362 -0.32 26.97 -10.09
N ILE A 363 -1.43 26.49 -10.64
CA ILE A 363 -1.94 25.14 -10.39
C ILE A 363 -1.44 24.25 -11.52
N LEU A 364 -0.86 23.11 -11.14
CA LEU A 364 -0.52 22.04 -12.08
C LEU A 364 -1.73 21.13 -12.19
N LYS A 365 -2.42 21.20 -13.33
CA LYS A 365 -3.54 20.31 -13.64
C LYS A 365 -2.98 19.01 -14.19
N ASN A 366 -3.57 17.90 -13.75
CA ASN A 366 -3.21 16.60 -14.29
C ASN A 366 -3.83 16.46 -15.68
N ASN A 367 -3.02 16.06 -16.67
CA ASN A 367 -3.51 15.68 -17.98
C ASN A 367 -3.33 14.17 -18.10
N ALA A 368 -4.46 13.45 -18.12
CA ALA A 368 -4.49 11.99 -18.14
C ALA A 368 -3.71 11.38 -19.33
N ASP A 369 -3.56 12.13 -20.42
CA ASP A 369 -2.93 11.64 -21.66
C ASP A 369 -1.40 11.81 -21.71
N ALA A 370 -0.81 12.55 -20.77
CA ALA A 370 0.62 12.81 -20.78
C ALA A 370 1.17 12.56 -19.38
N GLY A 371 1.76 11.39 -19.15
CA GLY A 371 2.32 10.97 -17.87
C GLY A 371 3.36 11.91 -17.22
N LEU A 372 3.59 13.13 -17.76
CA LEU A 372 4.30 14.29 -17.18
C LEU A 372 3.92 15.67 -17.79
N GLY A 373 2.87 15.77 -18.62
CA GLY A 373 2.48 17.02 -19.28
C GLY A 373 1.48 17.78 -18.40
N TYR A 374 1.96 18.72 -17.59
CA TYR A 374 1.04 19.55 -16.82
C TYR A 374 0.47 20.64 -17.71
N ASP A 375 -0.86 20.72 -17.72
CA ASP A 375 -1.50 21.98 -18.05
C ASP A 375 -1.38 22.90 -16.84
N TYR A 376 -0.81 24.08 -17.05
CA TYR A 376 -0.71 25.09 -16.01
C TYR A 376 -1.93 25.98 -16.07
N SER A 377 -2.47 26.34 -14.90
CA SER A 377 -3.42 27.46 -14.85
C SER A 377 -2.75 28.75 -15.36
N ASP A 378 -3.59 29.72 -15.74
CA ASP A 378 -3.16 31.11 -15.76
C ASP A 378 -2.60 31.52 -14.38
N PRO A 379 -1.69 32.50 -14.30
CA PRO A 379 -1.16 32.97 -13.03
C PRO A 379 -2.28 33.47 -12.13
N ILE A 380 -2.24 33.05 -10.86
CA ILE A 380 -3.17 33.46 -9.82
C ILE A 380 -2.42 34.44 -8.92
N ASP A 381 -2.70 35.73 -9.09
CA ASP A 381 -2.05 36.78 -8.32
C ASP A 381 -2.82 37.06 -7.02
N GLY A 382 -2.08 37.09 -5.92
CA GLY A 382 -2.53 37.51 -4.62
C GLY A 382 -2.78 39.02 -4.55
N PRO A 383 -3.41 39.50 -3.47
CA PRO A 383 -3.63 40.93 -3.32
C PRO A 383 -2.30 41.69 -3.13
N VAL A 384 -2.23 42.89 -3.70
CA VAL A 384 -1.08 43.80 -3.58
C VAL A 384 -0.75 44.11 -2.11
N ASN A 385 0.54 43.99 -1.76
CA ASN A 385 1.12 44.14 -0.42
C ASN A 385 0.58 43.16 0.64
N ASN A 386 0.00 42.05 0.22
CA ASN A 386 -0.34 40.93 1.10
C ASN A 386 0.55 39.72 0.78
N LEU A 387 0.76 38.91 1.80
CA LEU A 387 1.41 37.60 1.69
C LEU A 387 0.31 36.55 1.54
N GLY A 388 0.40 35.75 0.49
CA GLY A 388 -0.58 34.74 0.17
C GLY A 388 -1.32 34.99 -1.15
N VAL A 389 -1.74 33.87 -1.74
CA VAL A 389 -2.64 33.80 -2.88
C VAL A 389 -3.99 33.21 -2.44
N ASN A 390 -5.08 33.72 -3.01
CA ASN A 390 -6.40 33.15 -2.77
C ASN A 390 -6.74 32.16 -3.89
N VAL A 391 -6.50 30.89 -3.63
CA VAL A 391 -6.81 29.81 -4.58
C VAL A 391 -8.11 29.14 -4.18
N SER A 392 -9.08 29.17 -5.09
CA SER A 392 -10.35 28.45 -4.95
C SER A 392 -10.40 27.35 -5.98
N LEU A 393 -10.58 26.11 -5.53
CA LEU A 393 -10.80 24.94 -6.37
C LEU A 393 -12.29 24.66 -6.44
N ASN A 394 -12.80 24.28 -7.61
CA ASN A 394 -14.21 23.90 -7.75
C ASN A 394 -14.48 22.55 -7.07
N ASN A 395 -15.75 22.28 -6.73
CA ASN A 395 -16.14 20.95 -6.27
C ASN A 395 -15.74 19.90 -7.32
N ASN A 396 -15.04 18.85 -6.89
CA ASN A 396 -14.47 17.78 -7.72
C ASN A 396 -13.26 18.18 -8.60
N GLU A 397 -12.77 19.42 -8.52
CA GLU A 397 -11.50 19.77 -9.17
C GLU A 397 -10.35 19.12 -8.40
N GLN A 398 -9.53 18.34 -9.11
CA GLN A 398 -8.32 17.76 -8.57
C GLN A 398 -7.08 18.39 -9.20
N ILE A 399 -6.03 18.57 -8.40
CA ILE A 399 -4.76 19.16 -8.81
C ILE A 399 -3.62 18.14 -8.66
N GLY A 400 -2.64 18.19 -9.57
CA GLY A 400 -1.45 17.34 -9.55
C GLY A 400 -0.23 18.01 -8.91
N GLY A 401 -0.32 19.30 -8.63
CA GLY A 401 0.71 20.09 -7.97
C GLY A 401 0.29 21.54 -7.75
N PHE A 402 1.01 22.21 -6.87
CA PHE A 402 0.82 23.63 -6.58
C PHE A 402 2.18 24.31 -6.54
N VAL A 403 2.35 25.44 -7.23
CA VAL A 403 3.61 26.20 -7.20
C VAL A 403 3.33 27.67 -6.95
N HIS A 404 4.02 28.26 -5.98
CA HIS A 404 3.87 29.69 -5.67
C HIS A 404 5.20 30.33 -5.30
N ASN A 405 5.18 31.65 -5.12
CA ASN A 405 6.32 32.38 -4.59
C ASN A 405 6.01 33.12 -3.30
N HIS A 406 7.05 33.37 -2.50
CA HIS A 406 7.01 34.37 -1.43
C HIS A 406 7.70 35.64 -1.93
N ASN A 407 6.92 36.71 -2.11
CA ASN A 407 7.41 37.97 -2.65
C ASN A 407 8.21 38.77 -1.62
N LYS A 408 8.98 39.74 -2.10
CA LYS A 408 9.64 40.70 -1.21
C LYS A 408 8.60 41.57 -0.51
N ASP A 409 8.58 41.55 0.82
CA ASP A 409 7.71 42.40 1.62
C ASP A 409 8.53 43.41 2.43
N ASP A 410 8.32 44.70 2.16
CA ASP A 410 9.04 45.78 2.84
C ASP A 410 8.67 45.91 4.33
N GLN A 411 7.63 45.20 4.79
CA GLN A 411 7.25 45.10 6.20
C GLN A 411 7.92 43.92 6.91
N ASN A 412 8.87 43.24 6.26
CA ASN A 412 9.69 42.18 6.84
C ASN A 412 8.84 40.98 7.31
N ARG A 413 7.76 40.68 6.58
CA ARG A 413 6.88 39.53 6.84
C ARG A 413 7.18 38.34 5.93
N ASP A 414 7.93 38.49 4.84
CA ASP A 414 8.19 37.40 3.89
C ASP A 414 9.04 36.28 4.51
N LEU A 415 8.85 35.04 4.05
CA LEU A 415 9.47 33.87 4.66
C LEU A 415 10.38 33.16 3.66
N SER A 416 11.52 32.67 4.14
CA SER A 416 12.48 31.95 3.31
C SER A 416 12.14 30.47 3.11
N ILE A 417 11.00 30.00 3.60
CA ILE A 417 10.48 28.63 3.54
C ILE A 417 8.94 28.68 3.67
N TYR A 418 8.26 27.55 3.52
CA TYR A 418 6.81 27.40 3.73
C TYR A 418 6.32 28.01 5.05
N SER A 419 5.20 28.71 4.94
CA SER A 419 4.41 29.26 6.04
C SER A 419 3.45 28.21 6.63
N PRO A 420 2.86 28.46 7.80
CA PRO A 420 1.82 27.60 8.34
C PRO A 420 0.55 27.62 7.50
N GLU A 421 0.21 28.77 6.90
CA GLU A 421 -0.92 28.92 5.97
C GLU A 421 -0.73 28.04 4.72
N ASP A 422 0.51 27.88 4.23
CA ASP A 422 0.79 26.95 3.12
C ASP A 422 0.47 25.51 3.53
N LEU A 423 0.91 25.09 4.72
CA LEU A 423 0.64 23.74 5.23
C LEU A 423 -0.86 23.53 5.47
N TYR A 424 -1.55 24.55 5.99
CA TYR A 424 -2.99 24.52 6.21
C TYR A 424 -3.74 24.35 4.88
N ALA A 425 -3.38 25.12 3.86
CA ALA A 425 -3.99 25.02 2.53
C ALA A 425 -3.84 23.61 1.94
N LEU A 426 -2.63 23.03 2.01
CA LEU A 426 -2.38 21.66 1.56
C LEU A 426 -3.20 20.63 2.34
N TYR A 427 -3.30 20.78 3.66
CA TYR A 427 -4.13 19.91 4.50
C TYR A 427 -5.61 20.00 4.12
N VAL A 428 -6.16 21.21 3.95
CA VAL A 428 -7.56 21.41 3.54
C VAL A 428 -7.83 20.80 2.17
N TRP A 429 -6.95 21.02 1.19
CA TRP A 429 -7.09 20.43 -0.14
C TRP A 429 -6.99 18.90 -0.11
N LEU A 430 -6.06 18.35 0.67
CA LEU A 430 -5.94 16.90 0.84
C LEU A 430 -7.21 16.31 1.45
N LYS A 431 -7.69 16.88 2.55
CA LYS A 431 -8.88 16.40 3.28
C LYS A 431 -10.16 16.53 2.47
N ALA A 432 -10.26 17.55 1.61
CA ALA A 432 -11.39 17.75 0.70
C ALA A 432 -11.31 16.91 -0.59
N GLY A 433 -10.26 16.10 -0.78
CA GLY A 433 -10.09 15.26 -1.97
C GLY A 433 -9.68 16.02 -3.24
N HIS A 434 -9.13 17.24 -3.09
CA HIS A 434 -8.66 18.07 -4.21
C HIS A 434 -7.24 17.71 -4.67
N ILE A 435 -6.49 16.90 -3.93
CA ILE A 435 -5.15 16.46 -4.35
C ILE A 435 -5.27 15.12 -5.07
N SER A 436 -4.99 15.12 -6.38
CA SER A 436 -4.85 13.89 -7.15
C SER A 436 -3.52 13.20 -6.80
N TYR A 437 -3.51 11.87 -6.73
CA TYR A 437 -2.30 11.05 -6.55
C TYR A 437 -1.39 11.52 -5.42
N THR A 438 -1.90 11.40 -4.20
CA THR A 438 -1.31 11.95 -2.97
C THR A 438 0.16 11.56 -2.75
N THR A 439 0.60 10.37 -3.17
CA THR A 439 2.00 9.93 -3.03
C THR A 439 2.98 10.60 -4.00
N THR A 440 2.45 11.19 -5.07
CA THR A 440 3.22 11.83 -6.14
C THR A 440 3.13 13.36 -6.08
N PHE A 441 2.23 13.89 -5.25
CA PHE A 441 1.91 15.32 -5.22
C PHE A 441 3.09 16.13 -4.67
N PHE A 442 3.43 17.21 -5.36
CA PHE A 442 4.38 18.19 -4.86
C PHE A 442 3.76 19.59 -4.81
N SER A 443 3.96 20.25 -3.69
CA SER A 443 3.90 21.71 -3.60
C SER A 443 5.31 22.26 -3.84
N PHE A 444 5.45 23.39 -4.51
CA PHE A 444 6.73 24.09 -4.66
C PHE A 444 6.61 25.55 -4.22
N VAL A 445 7.66 26.05 -3.57
CA VAL A 445 7.76 27.45 -3.18
C VAL A 445 9.11 28.01 -3.62
N VAL A 446 9.07 29.18 -4.26
CA VAL A 446 10.24 29.97 -4.64
C VAL A 446 10.22 31.28 -3.87
N THR A 447 11.26 31.60 -3.12
CA THR A 447 11.24 32.78 -2.24
C THR A 447 12.16 33.90 -2.71
N ASN A 448 11.83 35.13 -2.34
CA ASN A 448 12.69 36.30 -2.51
C ASN A 448 14.05 36.16 -1.77
N HIS A 449 14.15 35.25 -0.81
CA HIS A 449 15.40 34.93 -0.12
C HIS A 449 16.35 34.05 -0.96
N GLY A 450 15.98 33.72 -2.20
CA GLY A 450 16.77 32.90 -3.11
C GLY A 450 16.72 31.41 -2.76
N THR A 451 15.65 30.96 -2.13
CA THR A 451 15.43 29.54 -1.80
C THR A 451 14.33 28.93 -2.66
N ASN A 452 14.48 27.64 -2.96
CA ASN A 452 13.56 26.87 -3.78
C ASN A 452 13.31 25.54 -3.07
N TYR A 453 12.06 25.28 -2.67
CA TYR A 453 11.69 24.05 -1.98
C TYR A 453 10.55 23.34 -2.68
N ALA A 454 10.54 22.02 -2.56
CA ALA A 454 9.42 21.17 -2.91
C ALA A 454 9.00 20.38 -1.67
N LEU A 455 7.70 20.30 -1.42
CA LEU A 455 7.12 19.57 -0.31
C LEU A 455 6.30 18.42 -0.88
N ASN A 456 6.65 17.20 -0.51
CA ASN A 456 5.94 16.00 -0.90
C ASN A 456 5.05 15.51 0.26
N ILE A 457 3.87 14.99 -0.06
CA ILE A 457 3.01 14.30 0.90
C ILE A 457 3.42 12.81 0.90
N SER A 458 4.35 12.46 1.77
CA SER A 458 4.90 11.10 1.84
C SER A 458 3.97 10.10 2.53
N ASP A 459 3.13 10.58 3.46
CA ASP A 459 2.09 9.80 4.12
C ASP A 459 0.83 10.66 4.28
N PRO A 460 -0.16 10.53 3.37
CA PRO A 460 -1.37 11.33 3.38
C PRO A 460 -2.20 11.13 4.65
N THR A 461 -2.22 9.92 5.22
CA THR A 461 -2.99 9.62 6.42
C THR A 461 -2.35 10.28 7.64
N ALA A 462 -1.02 10.20 7.75
CA ALA A 462 -0.28 10.91 8.79
C ALA A 462 -0.43 12.42 8.66
N PHE A 463 -0.41 12.98 7.44
CA PHE A 463 -0.57 14.42 7.24
C PHE A 463 -1.98 14.92 7.57
N ILE A 464 -3.04 14.16 7.23
CA ILE A 464 -4.40 14.47 7.69
C ILE A 464 -4.49 14.41 9.22
N THR A 465 -3.92 13.37 9.84
CA THR A 465 -3.93 13.20 11.31
C THR A 465 -3.20 14.36 12.00
N PHE A 466 -2.04 14.75 11.47
CA PHE A 466 -1.30 15.93 11.90
C PHE A 466 -2.15 17.19 11.76
N GLY A 467 -2.81 17.38 10.61
CA GLY A 467 -3.63 18.55 10.37
C GLY A 467 -4.90 18.59 11.24
N ASP A 468 -5.52 17.47 11.53
CA ASP A 468 -6.63 17.38 12.50
C ASP A 468 -6.17 17.73 13.92
N LEU A 469 -4.91 17.44 14.26
CA LEU A 469 -4.34 17.81 15.55
C LEU A 469 -3.98 19.29 15.64
N VAL A 470 -3.45 19.87 14.55
CA VAL A 470 -2.82 21.21 14.57
C VAL A 470 -3.71 22.30 13.97
N PHE A 471 -4.45 21.99 12.92
CA PHE A 471 -5.24 22.94 12.16
C PHE A 471 -6.73 22.93 12.49
N ASN A 472 -7.19 22.01 13.35
CA ASN A 472 -8.60 21.98 13.73
C ASN A 472 -9.00 23.28 14.45
N GLY A 473 -9.99 23.99 13.92
CA GLY A 473 -10.43 25.32 14.38
C GLY A 473 -9.47 26.47 14.02
N TRP A 474 -8.47 26.25 13.15
CA TRP A 474 -7.67 27.32 12.58
C TRP A 474 -8.55 28.22 11.70
N GLY A 475 -8.54 29.53 11.97
CA GLY A 475 -9.30 30.52 11.19
C GLY A 475 -10.70 30.82 11.75
N ASP A 476 -11.16 30.09 12.78
CA ASP A 476 -12.48 30.30 13.39
C ASP A 476 -12.54 31.47 14.39
N ASN A 477 -11.44 32.20 14.58
CA ASN A 477 -11.29 33.27 15.59
C ASN A 477 -11.70 32.83 17.02
N ASP A 478 -11.59 31.54 17.35
CA ASP A 478 -11.84 31.06 18.71
C ASP A 478 -10.56 31.21 19.54
N ASP A 479 -10.55 32.22 20.42
CA ASP A 479 -9.46 32.51 21.36
C ASP A 479 -9.14 31.36 22.33
N ASN A 480 -9.96 30.29 22.39
CA ASN A 480 -9.78 29.14 23.28
C ASN A 480 -9.22 27.89 22.60
N ASN A 481 -8.80 27.97 21.34
CA ASN A 481 -8.31 26.80 20.62
C ASN A 481 -6.84 26.48 21.01
N ASP A 482 -6.65 25.43 21.80
CA ASP A 482 -5.34 24.95 22.30
C ASP A 482 -4.42 24.36 21.20
N THR A 483 -4.78 24.49 19.91
CA THR A 483 -3.93 24.15 18.75
C THR A 483 -2.69 25.03 18.60
N ALA A 484 -2.51 25.99 19.51
CA ALA A 484 -1.42 26.96 19.54
C ALA A 484 -0.02 26.34 19.64
N ILE A 485 0.21 25.15 20.21
CA ILE A 485 1.59 24.72 20.54
C ILE A 485 2.54 24.68 19.32
N LEU A 486 2.10 24.13 18.17
CA LEU A 486 2.96 24.05 16.98
C LEU A 486 3.02 25.38 16.20
N ILE A 487 1.98 26.20 16.28
CA ILE A 487 1.97 27.58 15.76
C ILE A 487 2.91 28.45 16.60
N ASP A 488 2.84 28.34 17.92
CA ASP A 488 3.72 28.98 18.89
C ASP A 488 5.17 28.54 18.66
N GLU A 489 5.38 27.25 18.35
CA GLU A 489 6.69 26.70 17.99
C GLU A 489 7.20 27.25 16.65
N TYR A 490 6.31 27.42 15.67
CA TYR A 490 6.59 28.12 14.42
C TYR A 490 6.93 29.60 14.68
N GLU A 491 6.18 30.28 15.54
CA GLU A 491 6.39 31.68 15.92
C GLU A 491 7.55 31.87 16.90
N GLY A 492 8.11 30.79 17.45
CA GLY A 492 9.15 30.84 18.47
C GLY A 492 8.74 31.67 19.69
N ILE A 493 7.53 31.48 20.20
CA ILE A 493 7.03 32.22 21.38
C ILE A 493 7.80 31.77 22.63
N ASN A 494 8.71 32.65 23.06
CA ASN A 494 9.50 32.47 24.27
C ASN A 494 8.56 32.24 25.48
N ASN A 495 8.86 31.20 26.26
CA ASN A 495 8.14 30.68 27.45
C ASN A 495 7.12 29.55 27.21
N ILE A 496 6.70 29.31 25.97
CA ILE A 496 5.86 28.15 25.61
C ILE A 496 6.73 27.07 24.96
N THR A 497 7.63 27.51 24.08
CA THR A 497 8.46 26.63 23.27
C THR A 497 9.77 26.34 24.01
N GLN A 498 9.91 25.11 24.51
CA GLN A 498 11.19 24.67 25.10
C GLN A 498 12.18 24.22 24.02
N THR A 499 11.69 23.97 22.80
CA THR A 499 12.47 23.32 21.75
C THR A 499 13.06 24.33 20.76
N TYR A 500 12.29 25.33 20.30
CA TYR A 500 12.68 26.22 19.18
C TYR A 500 12.47 27.73 19.45
N PRO A 501 13.35 28.40 20.23
CA PRO A 501 13.14 29.80 20.66
C PRO A 501 13.20 30.85 19.54
N ASN A 502 13.69 30.50 18.34
CA ASN A 502 13.82 31.44 17.22
C ASN A 502 12.68 31.35 16.19
N GLY A 503 11.92 30.25 16.19
CA GLY A 503 10.85 30.00 15.21
C GLY A 503 11.29 30.15 13.74
N ILE A 504 10.32 30.39 12.86
CA ILE A 504 10.50 30.72 11.44
C ILE A 504 10.05 32.16 11.23
N LYS A 505 10.98 33.03 10.84
CA LYS A 505 10.78 34.48 10.77
C LYS A 505 11.63 35.07 9.66
N ASN A 506 11.18 36.17 9.06
CA ASN A 506 11.96 36.89 8.05
C ASN A 506 13.38 37.29 8.53
N GLY A 507 13.49 37.77 9.78
CA GLY A 507 14.78 38.20 10.34
C GLY A 507 15.79 37.08 10.60
N ASN A 508 15.39 35.81 10.46
CA ASN A 508 16.28 34.67 10.58
C ASN A 508 17.05 34.44 9.27
N THR A 509 18.23 33.85 9.38
CA THR A 509 18.92 33.33 8.19
C THR A 509 18.13 32.17 7.57
N VAL A 510 18.32 31.94 6.26
CA VAL A 510 17.75 30.79 5.54
C VAL A 510 17.98 29.47 6.29
N ALA A 511 19.22 29.25 6.78
CA ALA A 511 19.57 28.03 7.50
C ALA A 511 18.83 27.89 8.84
N GLN A 512 18.53 28.99 9.53
CA GLN A 512 17.76 28.97 10.78
C GLN A 512 16.28 28.65 10.53
N ASN A 513 15.67 29.24 9.49
CA ASN A 513 14.30 28.93 9.11
C ASN A 513 14.16 27.49 8.62
N GLU A 514 15.08 27.02 7.77
CA GLU A 514 15.11 25.64 7.30
C GLU A 514 15.27 24.64 8.45
N LEU A 515 16.19 24.90 9.37
CA LEU A 515 16.36 24.07 10.57
C LEU A 515 15.09 24.02 11.43
N SER A 516 14.45 25.16 11.65
CA SER A 516 13.23 25.25 12.46
C SER A 516 12.06 24.52 11.78
N PHE A 517 11.94 24.61 10.46
CA PHE A 517 10.93 23.88 9.69
C PHE A 517 11.16 22.38 9.72
N MET A 518 12.39 21.91 9.49
CA MET A 518 12.71 20.48 9.56
C MET A 518 12.49 19.88 10.95
N LYS A 519 12.64 20.69 11.99
CA LYS A 519 12.33 20.30 13.36
C LYS A 519 10.83 20.15 13.61
N ILE A 520 10.00 20.99 12.99
CA ILE A 520 8.53 20.82 12.97
C ILE A 520 8.18 19.50 12.26
N LEU A 521 8.76 19.25 11.07
CA LEU A 521 8.52 18.00 10.33
C LEU A 521 9.01 16.74 11.06
N SER A 522 10.00 16.88 11.94
CA SER A 522 10.61 15.78 12.71
C SER A 522 10.21 15.82 14.19
N TYR A 523 9.06 16.40 14.53
CA TYR A 523 8.66 16.57 15.92
C TYR A 523 8.53 15.19 16.62
N PRO A 524 9.17 14.98 17.79
CA PRO A 524 9.18 13.66 18.43
C PRO A 524 7.77 13.14 18.74
N GLY A 525 7.48 11.92 18.27
CA GLY A 525 6.21 11.25 18.52
C GLY A 525 5.07 11.65 17.58
N ILE A 526 5.32 12.53 16.61
CA ILE A 526 4.34 12.92 15.60
C ILE A 526 4.93 12.60 14.22
N ASN A 527 4.26 11.75 13.45
CA ASN A 527 4.54 11.60 12.03
C ASN A 527 3.75 12.67 11.28
N VAL A 528 4.44 13.65 10.70
CA VAL A 528 3.80 14.75 9.95
C VAL A 528 3.38 14.29 8.54
N GLY A 529 3.97 13.22 8.01
CA GLY A 529 3.64 12.71 6.67
C GLY A 529 4.10 13.60 5.51
N LEU A 530 5.08 14.47 5.75
CA LEU A 530 5.65 15.38 4.76
C LEU A 530 7.16 15.19 4.62
N ASP A 531 7.64 15.28 3.37
CA ASP A 531 9.07 15.32 3.06
C ASP A 531 9.43 16.66 2.39
N LEU A 532 10.52 17.28 2.83
CA LEU A 532 11.05 18.51 2.24
C LEU A 532 12.22 18.21 1.30
N TYR A 533 12.20 18.84 0.13
CA TYR A 533 13.28 18.84 -0.85
C TYR A 533 13.70 20.28 -1.13
N LYS A 534 15.00 20.47 -1.36
CA LYS A 534 15.58 21.76 -1.72
C LYS A 534 16.23 21.67 -3.08
N SER A 535 16.06 22.69 -3.91
CA SER A 535 16.81 22.81 -5.16
C SER A 535 17.86 23.91 -5.09
N ASP A 536 18.79 23.84 -6.03
CA ASP A 536 19.68 24.95 -6.34
C ASP A 536 18.93 26.10 -7.04
N ASN A 537 19.68 27.13 -7.45
CA ASN A 537 19.12 28.31 -8.09
C ASN A 537 18.62 28.07 -9.52
N ASN A 538 19.00 26.95 -10.15
CA ASN A 538 18.65 26.64 -11.54
C ASN A 538 17.57 25.56 -11.63
N PHE A 539 17.11 25.06 -10.48
CA PHE A 539 16.11 24.00 -10.37
C PHE A 539 16.61 22.65 -10.93
N GLU A 540 17.93 22.42 -10.90
CA GLU A 540 18.58 21.27 -11.54
C GLU A 540 19.04 20.19 -10.55
N ASN A 541 19.07 20.51 -9.25
CA ASN A 541 19.63 19.62 -8.24
C ASN A 541 18.72 19.58 -7.02
N TRP A 542 17.72 18.71 -7.06
CA TRP A 542 16.83 18.49 -5.93
C TRP A 542 17.44 17.52 -4.92
N GLN A 543 17.47 17.90 -3.64
CA GLN A 543 17.98 17.08 -2.55
C GLN A 543 16.96 17.00 -1.42
N LYS A 544 16.72 15.79 -0.90
CA LYS A 544 15.90 15.63 0.30
C LYS A 544 16.61 16.26 1.49
N VAL A 545 15.90 17.13 2.20
CA VAL A 545 16.38 17.76 3.43
C VAL A 545 16.06 16.83 4.60
N LYS A 546 17.05 16.59 5.46
CA LYS A 546 16.93 15.72 6.63
C LYS A 546 17.47 16.39 7.88
N LEU A 547 16.98 15.94 9.03
CA LEU A 547 17.57 16.28 10.32
C LEU A 547 18.49 15.13 10.76
N ASN A 548 19.79 15.41 10.91
CA ASN A 548 20.77 14.46 11.45
C ASN A 548 21.42 15.07 12.69
N ASN A 549 21.22 14.44 13.86
CA ASN A 549 21.71 14.92 15.15
C ASN A 549 21.35 16.39 15.44
N GLY A 550 20.13 16.80 15.07
CA GLY A 550 19.63 18.16 15.28
C GLY A 550 20.22 19.21 14.33
N GLN A 551 20.96 18.80 13.29
CA GLN A 551 21.47 19.66 12.23
C GLN A 551 20.83 19.29 10.90
N ILE A 552 20.80 20.26 9.97
CA ILE A 552 20.40 19.98 8.59
C ILE A 552 21.47 19.11 7.92
N ALA A 553 21.00 18.05 7.27
CA ALA A 553 21.74 17.27 6.31
C ALA A 553 20.93 17.19 5.00
N TYR A 554 21.62 16.86 3.91
CA TYR A 554 21.00 16.65 2.61
C TYR A 554 21.36 15.26 2.12
N ASP A 555 20.41 14.59 1.49
CA ASP A 555 20.71 13.38 0.72
C ASP A 555 21.51 13.72 -0.53
N ASN A 556 21.96 12.67 -1.23
CA ASN A 556 22.45 12.84 -2.59
C ASN A 556 21.37 13.52 -3.45
N PRO A 557 21.79 14.37 -4.41
CA PRO A 557 20.90 14.86 -5.45
C PRO A 557 20.08 13.74 -6.06
N CYS A 558 18.84 14.07 -6.43
CA CYS A 558 17.93 13.11 -7.02
C CYS A 558 18.42 12.61 -8.38
N ASN A 559 19.27 13.38 -9.07
CA ASN A 559 19.75 13.17 -10.45
C ASN A 559 20.99 12.28 -10.60
#